data_AF-A0A529ME66-F1
#
_entry.id   AF-A0A529ME66-F1
#
_cell.length_a   1.000
_cell.length_b   1.000
_cell.length_c   1.000
_cell.angle_alpha   90.00
_cell.angle_beta   90.00
_cell.angle_gamma   90.00
#
_symmetry.space_group_name_H-M   'P 1'
#
loop_
_entity.id
_entity.type
_entity.pdbx_description
1 polymer ?
#
loop_
_entity_poly.entity_id
_entity_poly.type
_entity_poly.pdbx_seq_one_letter_code
_entity_poly.pdbx_strand_id
1 'polypeptide(L)'
;RIEAFEATFKAALKLSLDQWARRQAGTLGSEPAFTRGHRVDLLKDAIAPLKGRLKPRQFRRLAQALSLVFGVEVVTVLKDIWGLDSAEMMSVAQWAAGALVRAAMAESGPK
;
A
#
# COMPACT_ATOMS: atom_id res chain seq x y z
N ARG A 1 -1.78 5.01 13.75
CA ARG A 1 -3.00 5.80 13.37
C ARG A 1 -3.93 5.03 12.43
N ILE A 2 -3.45 4.13 11.56
CA ILE A 2 -4.34 3.41 10.63
C ILE A 2 -5.43 2.60 11.32
N GLU A 3 -5.11 1.99 12.46
CA GLU A 3 -6.04 1.21 13.27
C GLU A 3 -7.18 2.07 13.84
N ALA A 4 -6.89 3.33 14.20
CA ALA A 4 -7.90 4.25 14.70
C ALA A 4 -8.96 4.60 13.65
N PHE A 5 -8.66 4.41 12.36
CA PHE A 5 -9.56 4.68 11.24
C PHE A 5 -9.81 3.42 10.40
N GLU A 6 -9.58 2.24 10.99
CA GLU A 6 -9.67 0.96 10.29
C GLU A 6 -11.03 0.76 9.61
N ALA A 7 -12.12 1.03 10.34
CA ALA A 7 -13.48 0.93 9.81
C ALA A 7 -13.69 1.81 8.57
N THR A 8 -13.22 3.06 8.61
CA THR A 8 -13.32 3.99 7.48
C THR A 8 -12.53 3.50 6.26
N PHE A 9 -11.30 3.01 6.47
CA PHE A 9 -10.48 2.49 5.39
C PHE A 9 -11.03 1.19 4.78
N LYS A 10 -11.60 0.31 5.61
CA LYS A 10 -12.29 -0.91 5.14
C LYS A 10 -13.56 -0.56 4.35
N ALA A 11 -14.33 0.43 4.79
CA ALA A 11 -15.49 0.92 4.04
C ALA A 11 -15.10 1.49 2.67
N ALA A 12 -14.01 2.26 2.62
CA ALA A 12 -13.44 2.77 1.36
C ALA A 12 -12.97 1.63 0.43
N LEU A 13 -12.33 0.60 0.97
CA LEU A 13 -11.94 -0.60 0.21
C LEU A 13 -13.17 -1.32 -0.35
N LYS A 14 -14.20 -1.54 0.47
CA LYS A 14 -15.46 -2.16 0.03
C LYS A 14 -16.10 -1.37 -1.11
N LEU A 15 -16.25 -0.06 -0.95
CA LEU A 15 -16.82 0.81 -2.00
C LEU A 15 -16.02 0.72 -3.31
N SER A 16 -14.68 0.71 -3.22
CA SER A 16 -13.79 0.57 -4.37
C SER A 16 -14.01 -0.76 -5.11
N LEU A 17 -14.20 -1.87 -4.38
CA LEU A 17 -14.45 -3.20 -4.96
C LEU A 17 -15.86 -3.31 -5.55
N ASP A 18 -16.87 -2.78 -4.85
CA ASP A 18 -18.26 -2.76 -5.29
C ASP A 18 -18.41 -1.96 -6.60
N GLN A 19 -17.80 -0.77 -6.69
CA GLN A 19 -17.82 0.03 -7.92
C GLN A 19 -17.10 -0.66 -9.08
N TRP A 20 -15.98 -1.35 -8.82
CA TRP A 20 -15.29 -2.14 -9.84
C TRP A 20 -16.20 -3.26 -10.37
N ALA A 21 -16.84 -4.02 -9.48
CA ALA A 21 -17.72 -5.13 -9.84
C ALA A 21 -18.93 -4.65 -10.67
N ARG A 22 -19.60 -3.57 -10.23
CA ARG A 22 -20.72 -2.96 -10.98
C ARG A 22 -20.28 -2.45 -12.36
N ARG A 23 -19.07 -1.91 -12.48
CA ARG A 23 -18.52 -1.48 -13.77
C ARG A 23 -18.32 -2.67 -14.71
N GLN A 24 -17.78 -3.79 -14.22
CA GLN A 24 -17.62 -5.01 -15.02
C GLN A 24 -18.98 -5.60 -15.45
N ALA A 25 -20.00 -5.49 -14.60
CA ALA A 25 -21.35 -5.95 -14.90
C ALA A 25 -22.15 -4.99 -15.80
N GLY A 26 -21.62 -3.81 -16.14
CA GLY A 26 -22.36 -2.77 -16.89
C GLY A 26 -23.51 -2.13 -16.11
N THR A 27 -23.55 -2.30 -14.78
CA THR A 27 -24.63 -1.80 -13.91
C THR A 27 -24.22 -0.58 -13.09
N LEU A 28 -23.03 -0.04 -13.32
CA LEU A 28 -22.58 1.19 -12.65
C LEU A 28 -23.33 2.39 -13.26
N GLY A 29 -24.01 3.15 -12.42
CA GLY A 29 -24.68 4.39 -12.82
C GLY A 29 -23.70 5.54 -13.12
N SER A 30 -24.18 6.78 -13.06
CA SER A 30 -23.38 7.99 -13.27
C SER A 30 -22.56 8.44 -12.06
N GLU A 31 -22.45 7.59 -11.03
CA GLU A 31 -21.67 7.91 -9.83
C GLU A 31 -20.20 8.17 -10.16
N PRO A 32 -19.56 9.17 -9.54
CA PRO A 32 -18.13 9.41 -9.71
C PRO A 32 -17.30 8.19 -9.31
N ALA A 33 -16.21 7.96 -10.05
CA ALA A 33 -15.25 6.92 -9.70
C ALA A 33 -14.61 7.23 -8.34
N PHE A 34 -14.70 6.29 -7.41
CA PHE A 34 -13.98 6.38 -6.15
C PHE A 34 -12.47 6.31 -6.43
N THR A 35 -11.76 7.39 -6.13
CA THR A 35 -10.31 7.43 -6.22
C THR A 35 -9.70 7.17 -4.85
N ARG A 36 -8.75 6.23 -4.78
CA ARG A 36 -7.91 6.09 -3.59
C ARG A 36 -6.99 7.30 -3.58
N GLY A 37 -7.00 8.08 -2.49
CA GLY A 37 -6.35 9.39 -2.38
C GLY A 37 -4.82 9.40 -2.55
N HIS A 38 -4.11 10.27 -1.83
CA HIS A 38 -2.69 10.57 -2.02
C HIS A 38 -1.68 9.45 -1.66
N ARG A 39 -2.10 8.18 -1.66
CA ARG A 39 -1.28 7.03 -1.24
C ARG A 39 0.01 6.89 -2.03
N VAL A 40 -0.05 7.09 -3.34
CA VAL A 40 1.13 7.02 -4.21
C VAL A 40 2.11 8.12 -3.86
N ASP A 41 1.63 9.33 -3.59
CA ASP A 41 2.48 10.48 -3.27
C ASP A 41 3.10 10.32 -1.89
N LEU A 42 2.33 9.89 -0.88
CA LEU A 42 2.85 9.54 0.45
C LEU A 42 3.97 8.50 0.39
N LEU A 43 3.81 7.45 -0.44
CA LEU A 43 4.84 6.43 -0.61
C LEU A 43 6.09 7.00 -1.29
N LYS A 44 5.93 7.81 -2.34
CA LYS A 44 7.05 8.47 -3.02
C LYS A 44 7.79 9.45 -2.08
N ASP A 45 7.07 10.14 -1.22
CA ASP A 45 7.63 11.04 -0.23
C ASP A 45 8.40 10.28 0.85
N ALA A 46 7.83 9.16 1.34
CA ALA A 46 8.48 8.30 2.31
C ALA A 46 9.83 7.74 1.82
N ILE A 47 9.94 7.40 0.53
CA ILE A 47 11.20 6.92 -0.07
C ILE A 47 12.02 8.04 -0.73
N ALA A 48 11.59 9.31 -0.65
CA ALA A 48 12.31 10.43 -1.27
C ALA A 48 13.80 10.52 -0.89
N PRO A 49 14.25 10.17 0.34
CA PRO A 49 15.67 10.13 0.67
C PRO A 49 16.51 9.17 -0.17
N LEU A 50 15.87 8.22 -0.87
CA LEU A 50 16.55 7.27 -1.77
C LEU A 50 16.67 7.80 -3.21
N LYS A 51 16.13 8.99 -3.51
CA LYS A 51 16.34 9.66 -4.81
C LYS A 51 17.83 9.88 -5.02
N GLY A 52 18.34 9.48 -6.19
CA GLY A 52 19.77 9.56 -6.54
C GLY A 52 20.62 8.38 -6.07
N ARG A 53 20.11 7.54 -5.15
CA ARG A 53 20.70 6.24 -4.78
C ARG A 53 20.13 5.09 -5.62
N LEU A 54 18.84 5.19 -5.97
CA LEU A 54 18.15 4.22 -6.82
C LEU A 54 18.00 4.75 -8.26
N LYS A 55 18.12 3.87 -9.26
CA LYS A 55 17.71 4.22 -10.64
C LYS A 55 16.20 4.51 -10.67
N PRO A 56 15.69 5.37 -11.58
CA PRO A 56 14.26 5.72 -11.62
C PRO A 56 13.30 4.53 -11.68
N ARG A 57 13.68 3.46 -12.39
CA ARG A 57 12.91 2.20 -12.44
C ARG A 57 12.86 1.49 -11.07
N GLN A 58 13.98 1.45 -10.34
CA GLN A 58 14.08 0.84 -9.02
C GLN A 58 13.28 1.63 -7.98
N PHE A 59 13.37 2.96 -8.03
CA PHE A 59 12.58 3.85 -7.16
C PHE A 59 11.07 3.62 -7.33
N ARG A 60 10.59 3.55 -8.59
CA ARG A 60 9.17 3.26 -8.88
C ARG A 60 8.76 1.86 -8.40
N ARG A 61 9.60 0.85 -8.63
CA ARG A 61 9.34 -0.52 -8.18
C ARG A 61 9.26 -0.60 -6.66
N LEU A 62 10.14 0.10 -5.94
CA LEU A 62 10.11 0.14 -4.48
C LEU A 62 8.81 0.79 -3.96
N ALA A 63 8.39 1.92 -4.54
CA ALA A 63 7.13 2.56 -4.17
C ALA A 63 5.92 1.63 -4.39
N GLN A 64 5.89 0.91 -5.52
CA GLN A 64 4.86 -0.09 -5.81
C GLN A 64 4.90 -1.25 -4.79
N ALA A 65 6.08 -1.78 -4.48
CA ALA A 65 6.21 -2.88 -3.53
C ALA A 65 5.80 -2.48 -2.11
N LEU A 66 6.18 -1.29 -1.65
CA LEU A 66 5.75 -0.76 -0.36
C LEU A 66 4.23 -0.52 -0.31
N SER A 67 3.57 -0.29 -1.45
CA SER A 67 2.10 -0.24 -1.51
C SER A 67 1.42 -1.58 -1.22
N LEU A 68 2.14 -2.70 -1.16
CA LEU A 68 1.57 -3.97 -0.71
C LEU A 68 1.53 -4.05 0.83
N VAL A 69 2.43 -3.32 1.50
CA VAL A 69 2.64 -3.36 2.96
C VAL A 69 2.38 -2.00 3.63
N PHE A 70 1.46 -1.23 3.06
CA PHE A 70 1.01 0.06 3.58
C PHE A 70 -0.52 0.10 3.54
N GLY A 71 -1.17 0.97 4.31
CA GLY A 71 -2.62 1.15 4.19
C GLY A 71 -3.47 -0.01 4.73
N VAL A 72 -4.73 -0.04 4.26
CA VAL A 72 -5.73 -1.04 4.68
C VAL A 72 -5.35 -2.45 4.27
N GLU A 73 -4.50 -2.58 3.25
CA GLU A 73 -4.02 -3.84 2.72
C GLU A 73 -3.30 -4.67 3.82
N VAL A 74 -2.48 -4.01 4.64
CA VAL A 74 -1.77 -4.68 5.76
C VAL A 74 -2.77 -5.16 6.81
N VAL A 75 -3.75 -4.34 7.15
CA VAL A 75 -4.77 -4.68 8.13
C VAL A 75 -5.60 -5.86 7.64
N THR A 76 -6.07 -5.80 6.40
CA THR A 76 -6.86 -6.89 5.80
C THR A 76 -6.09 -8.19 5.75
N VAL A 77 -4.81 -8.18 5.38
CA VAL A 77 -4.04 -9.42 5.31
C VAL A 77 -3.65 -9.92 6.70
N LEU A 78 -3.01 -9.09 7.52
CA LEU A 78 -2.39 -9.55 8.76
C LEU A 78 -3.38 -9.69 9.92
N LYS A 79 -4.39 -8.82 10.02
CA LYS A 79 -5.42 -8.97 11.06
C LYS A 79 -6.55 -9.89 10.61
N ASP A 80 -7.14 -9.63 9.45
CA ASP A 80 -8.39 -10.34 9.09
C ASP A 80 -8.14 -11.78 8.62
N ILE A 81 -7.02 -12.05 7.94
CA ILE A 81 -6.70 -13.40 7.44
C ILE A 81 -5.83 -14.17 8.45
N TRP A 82 -4.76 -13.55 8.95
CA TRP A 82 -3.82 -14.22 9.86
C TRP A 82 -4.18 -14.12 11.35
N GLY A 83 -5.09 -13.21 11.73
CA GLY A 83 -5.53 -13.07 13.12
C GLY A 83 -4.51 -12.38 14.04
N LEU A 84 -3.52 -11.68 13.50
CA LEU A 84 -2.48 -11.01 14.30
C LEU A 84 -3.04 -9.85 15.09
N ASP A 85 -2.47 -9.60 16.26
CA ASP A 85 -2.76 -8.38 16.99
C ASP A 85 -2.08 -7.14 16.37
N SER A 86 -2.31 -5.97 16.95
CA SER A 86 -1.73 -4.70 16.50
C SER A 86 -0.21 -4.68 16.47
N ALA A 87 0.42 -5.24 17.49
CA ALA A 87 1.86 -5.21 17.68
C ALA A 87 2.54 -6.19 16.72
N GLU A 88 1.99 -7.40 16.60
CA GLU A 88 2.45 -8.43 15.67
C GLU A 88 2.33 -7.99 14.22
N MET A 89 1.16 -7.44 13.84
CA MET A 89 0.95 -6.87 12.51
C MET A 89 2.01 -5.80 12.20
N MET A 90 2.24 -4.86 13.12
CA MET A 90 3.21 -3.78 12.92
C MET A 90 4.63 -4.33 12.78
N SER A 91 5.00 -5.31 13.61
CA SER A 91 6.30 -5.99 13.55
C SER A 91 6.55 -6.62 12.16
N VAL A 92 5.57 -7.39 11.66
CA VAL A 92 5.65 -8.04 10.34
C VAL A 92 5.70 -7.00 9.21
N ALA A 93 4.85 -5.96 9.27
CA ALA A 93 4.81 -4.91 8.25
C ALA A 93 6.12 -4.12 8.17
N GLN A 94 6.72 -3.77 9.32
CA GLN A 94 8.00 -3.07 9.39
C GLN A 94 9.14 -3.96 8.89
N TRP A 95 9.16 -5.24 9.27
CA TRP A 95 10.14 -6.19 8.78
C TRP A 95 10.07 -6.32 7.25
N ALA A 96 8.87 -6.47 6.69
CA ALA A 96 8.66 -6.59 5.24
C ALA A 96 9.07 -5.31 4.50
N ALA A 97 8.64 -4.14 4.98
CA ALA A 97 9.04 -2.86 4.41
C ALA A 97 10.56 -2.66 4.42
N GLY A 98 11.21 -3.00 5.54
CA GLY A 98 12.67 -2.96 5.67
C GLY A 98 13.37 -3.92 4.70
N ALA A 99 12.82 -5.12 4.51
CA ALA A 99 13.36 -6.09 3.56
C ALA A 99 13.29 -5.58 2.11
N LEU A 100 12.17 -4.98 1.72
CA LEU A 100 11.99 -4.36 0.39
C LEU A 100 12.99 -3.23 0.15
N VAL A 101 13.20 -2.35 1.14
CA VAL A 101 14.18 -1.26 1.05
C VAL A 101 15.60 -1.80 0.92
N ARG A 102 15.98 -2.78 1.76
CA ARG A 102 17.32 -3.42 1.67
C ARG A 102 17.55 -4.08 0.31
N ALA A 103 16.57 -4.81 -0.21
CA ALA A 103 16.66 -5.45 -1.52
C ALA A 103 16.82 -4.40 -2.64
N ALA A 104 16.01 -3.33 -2.62
CA ALA A 104 16.13 -2.25 -3.60
C ALA A 104 17.51 -1.58 -3.58
N MET A 105 18.07 -1.37 -2.38
CA MET A 105 19.40 -0.77 -2.20
C MET A 105 20.53 -1.69 -2.66
N ALA A 106 20.44 -3.00 -2.38
CA ALA A 106 21.45 -3.97 -2.79
C ALA A 106 21.51 -4.13 -4.32
N GLU A 107 20.35 -4.15 -4.98
CA GLU A 107 20.26 -4.23 -6.44
C GLU A 107 20.73 -2.95 -7.15
N SER A 108 20.84 -1.82 -6.46
CA SER A 108 21.31 -0.57 -7.09
C SER A 108 22.80 -0.57 -7.40
N GLY A 109 23.59 -1.47 -6.79
CA GLY A 109 25.04 -1.60 -7.02
C GLY A 109 25.82 -0.32 -6.69
N PRO A 110 27.17 -0.38 -6.63
CA PRO A 110 27.98 0.83 -6.67
C PRO A 110 27.69 1.58 -7.99
N LYS A 111 27.71 2.91 -7.96
CA LYS A 111 27.67 3.72 -9.19
C LYS A 111 28.87 3.41 -10.08
#